data_AF-A0AAD9MSQ2-F1
#
_entry.id   AF-A0AAD9MSQ2-F1
#
_cell.length_a   1.000
_cell.length_b   1.000
_cell.length_c   1.000
_cell.angle_alpha   90.00
_cell.angle_beta   90.00
_cell.angle_gamma   90.00
#
_symmetry.space_group_name_H-M   'P 1'
#
loop_
_entity.id
_entity.type
_entity.pdbx_description
1 polymer ?
#
loop_
_entity_poly.entity_id
_entity_poly.type
_entity_poly.pdbx_seq_one_letter_code
_entity_poly.pdbx_strand_id
1 'polypeptide(L)'
;MQRRGFKIVVYLDDYLVISDNYLDCMTEPNTLITLLRLLGFGIAWEEMAGPTRALTFLGIKIDSESFTLSLPEDKVTSLSTLLRGYKTKMRASCRQLQQLTGRLSWAAHVVNGGRVYLQRVLDLLRPLKKADHKIHLTDAFRQDIAFLVDLLQAFNSREIHQPWRAPLIMNTDACDQGGGMITSEDWGEYCGTLVGMEELMLKDGSHCAYRELCVDIDLWECTGS
;
A
#
# COMPACT_ATOMS: atom_id res chain seq x y z
N MET A 1 -8.56 18.01 20.61
CA MET A 1 -9.44 16.83 20.85
C MET A 1 -8.66 15.63 21.38
N GLN A 2 -7.49 15.30 20.83
CA GLN A 2 -6.61 14.24 21.38
C GLN A 2 -6.28 14.39 22.87
N ARG A 3 -6.02 15.61 23.37
CA ARG A 3 -5.82 15.88 24.82
C ARG A 3 -7.04 15.53 25.69
N ARG A 4 -8.23 15.40 25.11
CA ARG A 4 -9.46 14.98 25.79
C ARG A 4 -9.69 13.46 25.69
N GLY A 5 -8.75 12.71 25.12
CA GLY A 5 -8.82 11.24 24.99
C GLY A 5 -9.37 10.72 23.66
N PHE A 6 -9.80 11.60 22.75
CA PHE A 6 -10.41 11.22 21.47
C PHE A 6 -9.36 10.64 20.51
N LYS A 7 -9.61 9.45 19.96
CA LYS A 7 -8.77 8.84 18.92
C LYS A 7 -9.30 9.29 17.55
N ILE A 8 -8.67 10.32 16.98
CA ILE A 8 -9.08 10.89 15.69
C ILE A 8 -7.89 10.83 14.73
N VAL A 9 -8.12 10.26 13.56
CA VAL A 9 -7.22 10.29 12.41
C VAL A 9 -7.76 11.30 11.42
N VAL A 10 -6.91 12.21 10.95
CA VAL A 10 -7.28 13.27 10.00
C VAL A 10 -6.35 13.19 8.81
N TYR A 11 -6.93 13.19 7.61
CA TYR A 11 -6.19 13.28 6.36
C TYR A 11 -6.90 14.27 5.44
N LEU A 12 -6.29 15.44 5.25
CA LEU A 12 -6.91 16.56 4.51
C LEU A 12 -8.33 16.85 5.03
N ASP A 13 -9.35 16.56 4.21
CA ASP A 13 -10.76 16.79 4.52
C ASP A 13 -11.46 15.56 5.12
N ASP A 14 -10.77 14.41 5.17
CA ASP A 14 -11.30 13.16 5.67
C ASP A 14 -10.98 12.98 7.17
N TYR A 15 -12.03 12.80 7.97
CA TYR A 15 -11.93 12.61 9.42
C TYR A 15 -12.43 11.23 9.83
N LEU A 16 -11.63 10.51 10.58
CA LEU A 16 -11.98 9.21 11.15
C LEU A 16 -11.92 9.29 12.68
N VAL A 17 -13.06 9.02 13.33
CA VAL A 17 -13.16 8.93 14.79
C VAL A 17 -13.27 7.47 15.18
N ILE A 18 -12.41 7.04 16.10
CA ILE A 18 -12.37 5.67 16.61
C ILE A 18 -12.69 5.72 18.10
N SER A 19 -13.69 4.96 18.52
CA SER A 19 -14.13 4.92 19.92
C SER A 19 -14.33 3.46 20.34
N ASP A 20 -14.12 3.18 21.63
CA ASP A 20 -14.16 1.81 22.15
C ASP A 20 -15.59 1.31 22.40
N ASN A 21 -16.55 2.23 22.56
CA ASN A 21 -17.96 1.94 22.80
C ASN A 21 -18.88 2.58 21.77
N TYR A 22 -20.04 1.98 21.54
CA TYR A 22 -21.07 2.52 20.63
C TYR A 22 -21.58 3.91 21.07
N LEU A 23 -21.77 4.13 22.37
CA LEU A 23 -22.24 5.41 22.90
C LEU A 23 -21.22 6.53 22.69
N ASP A 24 -19.94 6.23 22.88
CA ASP A 24 -18.85 7.16 22.62
C ASP A 24 -18.73 7.43 21.12
N CYS A 25 -18.81 6.39 20.27
CA CYS A 25 -18.82 6.52 18.82
C CYS A 25 -20.00 7.36 18.29
N MET A 26 -21.12 7.39 19.00
CA MET A 26 -22.25 8.26 18.69
C MET A 26 -22.07 9.72 19.14
N THR A 27 -21.36 9.95 20.25
CA THR A 27 -21.28 11.27 20.90
C THR A 27 -20.00 12.04 20.55
N GLU A 28 -18.88 11.33 20.37
CA GLU A 28 -17.59 11.92 20.07
C GLU A 28 -17.57 12.68 18.73
N PRO A 29 -18.14 12.14 17.63
CA PRO A 29 -18.22 12.87 16.36
C PRO A 29 -19.02 14.16 16.47
N ASN A 30 -20.06 14.24 17.31
CA ASN A 30 -20.83 15.48 17.48
C ASN A 30 -19.98 16.61 18.05
N THR A 31 -19.03 16.29 18.91
CA THR A 31 -18.08 17.28 19.45
C THR A 31 -17.15 17.77 18.35
N LEU A 32 -16.71 16.88 17.46
CA LEU A 32 -15.86 17.22 16.31
C LEU A 32 -16.62 18.09 15.31
N ILE A 33 -17.85 17.70 14.96
CA ILE A 33 -18.79 18.43 14.09
C ILE A 33 -19.01 19.85 14.61
N THR A 34 -19.23 20.01 15.91
CA THR A 34 -19.43 21.32 16.53
C THR A 34 -18.19 22.19 16.37
N LEU A 35 -17.00 21.62 16.60
CA LEU A 35 -15.74 22.31 16.43
C LEU A 35 -15.48 22.69 14.97
N LEU A 36 -15.72 21.80 14.01
CA LEU A 36 -15.57 22.07 12.57
C LEU A 36 -16.49 23.21 12.12
N ARG A 37 -17.76 23.19 12.56
CA ARG A 37 -18.71 24.28 12.28
C ARG A 37 -18.26 25.61 12.88
N LEU A 38 -17.75 25.61 14.11
CA LEU A 38 -17.22 26.82 14.75
C LEU A 38 -16.02 27.41 14.00
N LEU A 39 -15.21 26.55 13.38
CA LEU A 39 -14.08 26.95 12.54
C LEU A 39 -14.51 27.38 11.11
N GLY A 40 -15.80 27.28 10.78
CA GLY A 40 -16.33 27.68 9.48
C GLY A 40 -16.31 26.59 8.41
N PHE A 41 -16.04 25.33 8.76
CA PHE A 41 -16.09 24.22 7.80
C PHE A 41 -17.53 23.75 7.53
N GLY A 42 -17.81 23.44 6.27
CA GLY A 42 -19.02 22.74 5.85
C GLY A 42 -18.91 21.23 6.11
N ILE A 43 -20.03 20.58 6.41
CA ILE A 43 -20.08 19.14 6.68
C ILE A 43 -20.94 18.47 5.61
N ALA A 44 -20.37 17.47 4.94
CA ALA A 44 -21.08 16.62 3.98
C ALA A 44 -21.85 15.51 4.71
N TRP A 45 -23.11 15.78 5.07
CA TRP A 45 -23.95 14.85 5.83
C TRP A 45 -24.27 13.55 5.09
N GLU A 46 -24.29 13.59 3.75
CA GLU A 46 -24.58 12.43 2.90
C GLU A 46 -23.43 11.40 2.90
N GLU A 47 -22.20 11.88 3.07
CA GLU A 47 -20.98 11.06 3.12
C GLU A 47 -20.60 10.66 4.55
N MET A 48 -21.33 11.17 5.54
CA MET A 48 -21.07 10.86 6.95
C MET A 48 -21.55 9.45 7.28
N ALA A 49 -20.61 8.56 7.56
CA ALA A 49 -20.92 7.25 8.13
C ALA A 49 -21.30 7.38 9.61
N GLY A 50 -22.36 6.69 10.02
CA GLY A 50 -22.71 6.51 11.43
C GLY A 50 -21.76 5.53 12.14
N PRO A 51 -22.00 5.23 13.43
CA PRO A 51 -21.22 4.23 14.16
C PRO A 51 -21.32 2.88 13.45
N THR A 52 -20.18 2.35 13.01
CA THR A 52 -20.09 1.09 12.29
C THR A 52 -18.82 0.35 12.72
N ARG A 53 -18.87 -0.98 12.60
CA ARG A 53 -17.70 -1.84 12.83
C ARG A 53 -16.81 -1.93 11.60
N ALA A 54 -17.35 -1.67 10.42
CA ALA A 54 -16.60 -1.65 9.18
C ALA A 54 -16.91 -0.38 8.37
N LEU A 55 -15.86 0.32 7.95
CA LEU A 55 -15.98 1.52 7.12
C LEU A 55 -14.81 1.61 6.14
N THR A 56 -15.00 2.33 5.04
CA THR A 56 -13.93 2.62 4.10
C THR A 56 -13.37 4.02 4.38
N PHE A 57 -12.08 4.12 4.66
CA PHE A 57 -11.37 5.38 4.88
C PHE A 57 -10.16 5.44 3.94
N LEU A 58 -10.01 6.54 3.19
CA LEU A 58 -8.95 6.71 2.18
C LEU A 58 -8.88 5.57 1.14
N GLY A 59 -10.03 4.96 0.84
CA GLY A 59 -10.13 3.84 -0.09
C GLY A 59 -9.71 2.48 0.48
N ILE A 60 -9.40 2.39 1.77
CA ILE A 60 -9.10 1.13 2.48
C ILE A 60 -10.26 0.83 3.42
N LYS A 61 -10.75 -0.41 3.39
CA LYS A 61 -11.78 -0.89 4.31
C LYS A 61 -11.11 -1.26 5.64
N ILE A 62 -11.56 -0.61 6.70
CA ILE A 62 -11.14 -0.85 8.09
C ILE A 62 -12.26 -1.63 8.76
N ASP A 63 -11.93 -2.76 9.37
CA ASP A 63 -12.83 -3.57 10.18
C ASP A 63 -12.30 -3.62 11.62
N SER A 64 -13.08 -3.08 12.55
CA SER A 64 -12.75 -3.01 13.97
C SER A 64 -13.15 -4.27 14.76
N GLU A 65 -13.95 -5.17 14.17
CA GLU A 65 -14.30 -6.45 14.81
C GLU A 65 -13.19 -7.49 14.58
N SER A 66 -12.71 -7.58 13.35
CA SER A 66 -11.58 -8.45 12.99
C SER A 66 -10.22 -7.77 13.17
N PHE A 67 -10.19 -6.45 13.42
CA PHE A 67 -8.98 -5.63 13.42
C PHE A 67 -8.17 -5.82 12.14
N THR A 68 -8.82 -5.71 10.99
CA THR A 68 -8.17 -5.87 9.67
C THR A 68 -8.35 -4.65 8.78
N LEU A 69 -7.34 -4.42 7.94
CA LEU A 69 -7.39 -3.56 6.76
C LEU A 69 -7.59 -4.45 5.54
N SER A 70 -8.51 -4.08 4.66
CA SER A 70 -8.77 -4.80 3.41
C SER A 70 -9.05 -3.83 2.27
N LEU A 71 -8.84 -4.27 1.03
CA LEU A 71 -9.29 -3.48 -0.12
C LEU A 71 -10.81 -3.65 -0.27
N PRO A 72 -11.57 -2.58 -0.54
CA PRO A 72 -12.99 -2.69 -0.84
C PRO A 72 -13.25 -3.61 -2.05
N GLU A 73 -14.34 -4.39 -2.00
CA GLU A 73 -14.67 -5.41 -3.01
C GLU A 73 -14.71 -4.86 -4.44
N ASP A 74 -15.23 -3.65 -4.62
CA ASP A 74 -15.29 -2.98 -5.92
C ASP A 74 -13.89 -2.73 -6.50
N LYS A 75 -12.93 -2.37 -5.63
CA LYS A 75 -11.54 -2.13 -6.02
C LYS A 75 -10.82 -3.43 -6.34
N VAL A 76 -11.07 -4.48 -5.56
CA VAL A 76 -10.55 -5.84 -5.83
C VAL A 76 -11.07 -6.36 -7.16
N THR A 77 -12.36 -6.21 -7.42
CA THR A 77 -13.00 -6.65 -8.66
C THR A 77 -12.47 -5.87 -9.86
N SER A 78 -12.33 -4.54 -9.73
CA SER A 78 -11.76 -3.69 -10.77
C SER A 78 -10.30 -4.06 -11.08
N LEU A 79 -9.48 -4.28 -10.05
CA LEU A 79 -8.08 -4.68 -10.20
C LEU A 79 -7.96 -6.08 -10.79
N SER A 80 -8.73 -7.04 -10.31
CA SER A 80 -8.77 -8.40 -10.84
C SER A 80 -9.17 -8.43 -12.31
N THR A 81 -10.15 -7.62 -12.70
CA THR A 81 -10.58 -7.49 -14.10
C THR A 81 -9.48 -6.91 -14.97
N LEU A 82 -8.80 -5.85 -14.48
CA LEU A 82 -7.65 -5.28 -15.17
C LEU A 82 -6.55 -6.32 -15.40
N LEU A 83 -6.17 -7.05 -14.34
CA LEU A 83 -5.12 -8.07 -14.37
C LEU A 83 -5.47 -9.22 -15.31
N ARG A 84 -6.71 -9.72 -15.28
CA ARG A 84 -7.18 -10.72 -16.25
C ARG A 84 -7.07 -10.23 -17.70
N GLY A 85 -7.32 -8.95 -17.93
CA GLY A 85 -7.12 -8.32 -19.24
C GLY A 85 -5.67 -8.29 -19.71
N TYR A 86 -4.68 -8.40 -18.82
CA TYR A 86 -3.26 -8.51 -19.17
C TYR A 86 -2.83 -9.96 -19.47
N LYS A 87 -3.59 -10.98 -19.02
CA LYS A 87 -3.28 -12.39 -19.33
C LYS A 87 -3.29 -12.67 -20.84
N THR A 88 -4.23 -12.08 -21.57
CA THR A 88 -4.40 -12.30 -23.02
C THR A 88 -3.66 -11.30 -23.90
N LYS A 89 -3.10 -10.23 -23.31
CA LYS A 89 -2.39 -9.20 -24.08
C LYS A 89 -0.99 -9.69 -24.50
N MET A 90 -0.66 -9.45 -25.76
CA MET A 90 0.70 -9.69 -26.26
C MET A 90 1.64 -8.52 -26.00
N ARG A 91 1.13 -7.29 -26.04
CA ARG A 91 1.94 -6.07 -25.88
C ARG A 91 1.22 -5.07 -24.98
N ALA A 92 2.00 -4.31 -24.22
CA ALA A 92 1.50 -3.18 -23.43
C ALA A 92 2.35 -1.94 -23.71
N SER A 93 1.73 -0.76 -23.69
CA SER A 93 2.46 0.50 -23.78
C SER A 93 3.07 0.90 -22.43
N CYS A 94 4.06 1.80 -22.47
CA CYS A 94 4.64 2.39 -21.27
C CYS A 94 3.57 2.99 -20.35
N ARG A 95 2.64 3.77 -20.93
CA ARG A 95 1.50 4.35 -20.17
C ARG A 95 0.64 3.27 -19.51
N GLN A 96 0.38 2.16 -20.19
CA GLN A 96 -0.40 1.06 -19.66
C GLN A 96 0.30 0.36 -18.48
N LEU A 97 1.61 0.14 -18.58
CA LEU A 97 2.42 -0.45 -17.52
C LEU A 97 2.59 0.49 -16.32
N GLN A 98 2.74 1.80 -16.54
CA GLN A 98 2.75 2.80 -15.47
C GLN A 98 1.43 2.82 -14.70
N GLN A 99 0.30 2.81 -15.41
CA GLN A 99 -1.03 2.72 -14.80
C GLN A 99 -1.22 1.43 -14.00
N LEU A 100 -0.73 0.30 -14.53
CA LEU A 100 -0.76 -0.99 -13.83
C LEU A 100 0.08 -0.92 -12.54
N THR A 101 1.30 -0.38 -12.64
CA THR A 101 2.23 -0.23 -11.50
C THR A 101 1.61 0.61 -10.39
N GLY A 102 1.01 1.76 -10.71
CA GLY A 102 0.36 2.62 -9.71
C GLY A 102 -0.78 1.91 -8.97
N ARG A 103 -1.61 1.14 -9.70
CA ARG A 103 -2.71 0.37 -9.08
C ARG A 103 -2.20 -0.77 -8.20
N LEU A 104 -1.18 -1.49 -8.66
CA LEU A 104 -0.56 -2.56 -7.87
C LEU A 104 0.17 -2.02 -6.64
N SER A 105 0.86 -0.87 -6.76
CA SER A 105 1.54 -0.22 -5.65
C SER A 105 0.54 0.19 -4.57
N TRP A 106 -0.60 0.76 -4.97
CA TRP A 106 -1.68 1.09 -4.05
C TRP A 106 -2.22 -0.18 -3.35
N ALA A 107 -2.50 -1.25 -4.11
CA ALA A 107 -2.98 -2.50 -3.55
C ALA A 107 -1.97 -3.17 -2.59
N ALA A 108 -0.67 -3.04 -2.87
CA ALA A 108 0.42 -3.60 -2.06
C ALA A 108 0.57 -2.94 -0.67
N HIS A 109 -0.15 -1.85 -0.36
CA HIS A 109 -0.23 -1.35 1.01
C HIS A 109 -1.06 -2.26 1.94
N VAL A 110 -1.98 -3.04 1.36
CA VAL A 110 -2.92 -3.90 2.10
C VAL A 110 -2.64 -5.37 1.82
N VAL A 111 -2.27 -5.70 0.59
CA VAL A 111 -2.00 -7.07 0.16
C VAL A 111 -0.55 -7.42 0.50
N ASN A 112 -0.38 -8.26 1.52
CA ASN A 112 0.93 -8.78 1.92
C ASN A 112 1.61 -9.47 0.72
N GLY A 113 2.88 -9.13 0.47
CA GLY A 113 3.65 -9.72 -0.64
C GLY A 113 3.37 -9.10 -2.00
N GLY A 114 2.47 -8.11 -2.11
CA GLY A 114 2.15 -7.46 -3.39
C GLY A 114 3.35 -6.76 -4.04
N ARG A 115 4.35 -6.34 -3.26
CA ARG A 115 5.52 -5.59 -3.74
C ARG A 115 6.48 -6.42 -4.61
N VAL A 116 6.60 -7.72 -4.35
CA VAL A 116 7.46 -8.64 -5.12
C VAL A 116 7.10 -8.59 -6.61
N TYR A 117 5.81 -8.57 -6.90
CA TYR A 117 5.31 -8.59 -8.27
C TYR A 117 5.40 -7.25 -9.00
N LEU A 118 5.65 -6.14 -8.28
CA LEU A 118 5.89 -4.84 -8.90
C LEU A 118 7.21 -4.83 -9.66
N GLN A 119 8.21 -5.58 -9.20
CA GLN A 119 9.56 -5.55 -9.75
C GLN A 119 9.57 -5.90 -11.24
N ARG A 120 8.88 -6.98 -11.64
CA ARG A 120 8.82 -7.37 -13.06
C ARG A 120 8.13 -6.30 -13.92
N VAL A 121 7.10 -5.63 -13.38
CA VAL A 121 6.42 -4.54 -14.10
C VAL A 121 7.38 -3.35 -14.27
N LEU A 122 8.15 -3.02 -13.24
CA LEU A 122 9.17 -1.97 -13.28
C LEU A 122 10.30 -2.31 -14.25
N ASP A 123 10.74 -3.56 -14.31
CA ASP A 123 11.77 -4.01 -15.26
C ASP A 123 11.31 -3.89 -16.71
N LEU A 124 10.03 -4.17 -16.99
CA LEU A 124 9.43 -3.95 -18.31
C LEU A 124 9.29 -2.46 -18.65
N LEU A 125 9.24 -1.57 -17.65
CA LEU A 125 9.20 -0.12 -17.85
C LEU A 125 10.58 0.48 -18.14
N ARG A 126 11.66 -0.04 -17.56
CA ARG A 126 13.04 0.47 -17.74
C ARG A 126 13.45 0.75 -19.20
N PRO A 127 13.20 -0.13 -20.20
CA PRO A 127 13.59 0.14 -21.58
C PRO A 127 12.67 1.13 -22.32
N LEU A 128 11.52 1.52 -21.74
CA LEU A 128 10.49 2.30 -22.41
C LEU A 128 10.62 3.81 -22.12
N LYS A 129 11.17 4.55 -23.09
CA LYS A 129 11.43 6.00 -22.96
C LYS A 129 10.24 6.93 -23.23
N LYS A 130 9.24 6.48 -23.99
CA LYS A 130 8.05 7.29 -24.34
C LYS A 130 6.76 6.56 -24.00
N ALA A 131 5.71 7.32 -23.72
CA ALA A 131 4.42 6.80 -23.24
C ALA A 131 3.73 5.81 -24.20
N ASP A 132 3.96 5.97 -25.50
CA ASP A 132 3.39 5.19 -26.61
C ASP A 132 4.22 3.95 -26.97
N HIS A 133 5.49 3.88 -26.55
CA HIS A 133 6.34 2.71 -26.77
C HIS A 133 5.70 1.46 -26.18
N LYS A 134 5.74 0.35 -26.93
CA LYS A 134 5.13 -0.93 -26.54
C LYS A 134 6.16 -2.03 -26.41
N ILE A 135 6.14 -2.72 -25.27
CA ILE A 135 6.93 -3.93 -25.03
C ILE A 135 6.08 -5.18 -25.19
N HIS A 136 6.73 -6.31 -25.51
CA HIS A 136 6.09 -7.61 -25.51
C HIS A 136 5.98 -8.13 -24.07
N LEU A 137 4.81 -8.67 -23.71
CA LEU A 137 4.58 -9.27 -22.41
C LEU A 137 5.02 -10.73 -22.45
N THR A 138 6.01 -11.08 -21.63
CA THR A 138 6.57 -12.42 -21.52
C THR A 138 5.61 -13.38 -20.81
N ASP A 139 5.81 -14.69 -20.97
CA ASP A 139 5.01 -15.68 -20.25
C ASP A 139 5.25 -15.62 -18.74
N ALA A 140 6.48 -15.32 -18.30
CA ALA A 140 6.79 -15.06 -16.89
C ALA A 140 5.93 -13.91 -16.32
N PHE A 141 5.75 -12.82 -17.08
CA PHE A 141 4.84 -11.75 -16.67
C PHE A 141 3.39 -12.22 -16.56
N ARG A 142 2.90 -13.07 -17.48
CA ARG A 142 1.54 -13.60 -17.41
C ARG A 142 1.34 -14.53 -16.20
N GLN A 143 2.37 -15.29 -15.83
CA GLN A 143 2.36 -16.14 -14.64
C GLN A 143 2.30 -15.31 -13.37
N ASP A 144 3.11 -14.24 -13.25
CA ASP A 144 3.05 -13.32 -12.11
C ASP A 144 1.67 -12.66 -11.98
N ILE A 145 1.09 -12.22 -13.10
CA ILE A 145 -0.26 -11.63 -13.13
C ILE A 145 -1.31 -12.68 -12.73
N ALA A 146 -1.14 -13.94 -13.12
CA ALA A 146 -2.04 -15.01 -12.70
C ALA A 146 -1.96 -15.24 -11.20
N PHE A 147 -0.76 -15.36 -10.67
CA PHE A 147 -0.52 -15.49 -9.24
C PHE A 147 -1.09 -14.30 -8.45
N LEU A 148 -0.90 -13.07 -8.94
CA LEU A 148 -1.46 -11.86 -8.31
C LEU A 148 -2.98 -11.88 -8.22
N VAL A 149 -3.67 -12.39 -9.25
CA VAL A 149 -5.13 -12.52 -9.21
C VAL A 149 -5.55 -13.50 -8.12
N ASP A 150 -4.84 -14.62 -7.97
CA ASP A 150 -5.14 -15.62 -6.95
C ASP A 150 -4.80 -15.09 -5.55
N LEU A 151 -3.68 -14.38 -5.41
CA LEU A 151 -3.26 -13.71 -4.17
C LEU A 151 -4.28 -12.66 -3.72
N LEU A 152 -4.77 -11.82 -4.64
CA LEU A 152 -5.79 -10.81 -4.35
C LEU A 152 -7.11 -11.42 -3.86
N GLN A 153 -7.43 -12.64 -4.28
CA GLN A 153 -8.64 -13.33 -3.82
C GLN A 153 -8.43 -14.04 -2.48
N ALA A 154 -7.23 -14.59 -2.25
CA ALA A 154 -6.92 -15.36 -1.05
C ALA A 154 -6.50 -14.48 0.15
N PHE A 155 -5.79 -13.38 -0.10
CA PHE A 155 -5.13 -12.58 0.94
C PHE A 155 -5.35 -11.07 0.74
N ASN A 156 -6.62 -10.65 0.77
CA ASN A 156 -7.00 -9.24 0.67
C ASN A 156 -7.12 -8.53 2.02
N SER A 157 -6.61 -9.12 3.10
CA SER A 157 -6.64 -8.51 4.43
C SER A 157 -5.28 -8.56 5.10
N ARG A 158 -5.00 -7.50 5.86
CA ARG A 158 -3.86 -7.36 6.75
C ARG A 158 -4.37 -6.99 8.13
N GLU A 159 -3.86 -7.64 9.17
CA GLU A 159 -4.21 -7.29 10.54
C GLU A 159 -3.64 -5.91 10.92
N ILE A 160 -4.42 -5.12 11.66
CA ILE A 160 -4.02 -3.82 12.24
C ILE A 160 -3.09 -4.05 13.44
N HIS A 161 -3.06 -5.25 14.00
CA HIS A 161 -2.31 -5.57 15.20
C HIS A 161 -0.83 -5.87 14.95
N GLN A 162 0.01 -5.12 15.65
CA GLN A 162 1.26 -5.64 16.20
C GLN A 162 1.01 -6.01 17.67
N PRO A 163 1.37 -7.21 18.15
CA PRO A 163 1.59 -7.42 19.57
C PRO A 163 2.80 -6.56 19.99
N TRP A 164 2.53 -5.51 20.76
CA TRP A 164 3.56 -4.76 21.48
C TRP A 164 4.49 -5.78 22.17
N ARG A 165 5.76 -5.87 21.72
CA ARG A 165 6.87 -6.69 22.27
C ARG A 165 7.18 -8.07 21.64
N ALA A 166 6.74 -8.41 20.44
CA ALA A 166 7.44 -9.49 19.71
C ALA A 166 8.74 -8.93 19.09
N PRO A 167 9.90 -9.62 19.18
CA PRO A 167 11.05 -9.23 18.38
C PRO A 167 10.66 -9.27 16.90
N LEU A 168 10.97 -8.21 16.15
CA LEU A 168 10.80 -8.20 14.70
C LEU A 168 11.68 -9.32 14.13
N ILE A 169 11.07 -10.43 13.69
CA ILE A 169 11.78 -11.51 13.03
C ILE A 169 11.90 -11.11 11.57
N MET A 170 13.13 -10.92 11.12
CA MET A 170 13.46 -10.61 9.74
C MET A 170 14.19 -11.82 9.15
N ASN A 171 13.57 -12.48 8.17
CA ASN A 171 14.24 -13.49 7.37
C ASN A 171 14.60 -12.86 6.03
N THR A 172 15.86 -12.90 5.66
CA THR A 172 16.34 -12.45 4.35
C THR A 172 16.84 -13.64 3.56
N ASP A 173 16.50 -13.68 2.28
CA ASP A 173 17.10 -14.59 1.32
C ASP A 173 17.60 -13.77 0.13
N ALA A 174 18.76 -14.11 -0.39
CA ALA A 174 19.39 -13.37 -1.47
C ALA A 174 19.96 -14.33 -2.50
N CYS A 175 19.83 -13.94 -3.77
CA CYS A 175 20.45 -14.62 -4.90
C CYS A 175 21.27 -13.62 -5.72
N ASP A 176 22.01 -14.11 -6.71
CA ASP A 176 22.88 -13.28 -7.56
C ASP A 176 22.15 -12.17 -8.32
N GLN A 177 20.81 -12.19 -8.35
CA GLN A 177 19.96 -11.24 -9.09
C GLN A 177 19.08 -10.35 -8.20
N GLY A 178 19.03 -10.58 -6.88
CA GLY A 178 18.16 -9.82 -5.99
C GLY A 178 18.08 -10.37 -4.56
N GLY A 179 17.37 -9.65 -3.69
CA GLY A 179 17.16 -10.02 -2.29
C GLY A 179 15.71 -9.85 -1.86
N GLY A 180 15.18 -10.86 -1.17
CA GLY A 180 13.89 -10.85 -0.51
C GLY A 180 14.04 -10.74 1.00
N MET A 181 13.13 -10.01 1.63
CA MET A 181 13.03 -9.92 3.07
C MET A 181 11.58 -10.15 3.48
N ILE A 182 11.37 -11.03 4.46
CA ILE A 182 10.08 -11.18 5.13
C ILE A 182 10.28 -10.76 6.58
N THR A 183 9.43 -9.86 7.03
CA THR A 183 9.29 -9.52 8.43
C THR A 183 8.08 -10.24 8.99
N SER A 184 8.04 -10.44 10.30
CA SER A 184 6.86 -10.97 11.01
C SER A 184 5.57 -10.16 10.78
N GLU A 185 5.66 -8.99 10.12
CA GLU A 185 4.58 -8.04 9.91
C GLU A 185 4.30 -7.70 8.43
N ASP A 186 5.21 -8.06 7.51
CA ASP A 186 5.10 -7.73 6.07
C ASP A 186 6.13 -8.49 5.21
N TRP A 187 5.84 -8.62 3.90
CA TRP A 187 6.76 -9.09 2.87
C TRP A 187 7.34 -7.89 2.11
N GLY A 188 8.67 -7.75 2.07
CA GLY A 188 9.35 -6.71 1.31
C GLY A 188 10.59 -7.25 0.59
N GLU A 189 10.61 -7.22 -0.74
CA GLU A 189 11.89 -7.29 -1.47
C GLU A 189 12.62 -5.95 -1.38
N TYR A 190 13.94 -6.00 -1.14
CA TYR A 190 14.83 -4.86 -1.29
C TYR A 190 15.78 -5.19 -2.44
N CYS A 191 15.38 -4.88 -3.67
CA CYS A 191 16.24 -5.05 -4.85
C CYS A 191 16.83 -3.69 -5.25
N GLY A 192 17.86 -3.27 -4.51
CA GLY A 192 18.81 -2.27 -4.99
C GLY A 192 19.91 -2.99 -5.75
N THR A 193 20.15 -2.63 -7.01
CA THR A 193 21.39 -3.04 -7.68
C THR A 193 22.54 -2.45 -6.88
N LEU A 194 23.34 -3.30 -6.22
CA LEU A 194 24.60 -2.90 -5.59
C LEU A 194 25.60 -2.52 -6.70
N VAL A 195 25.40 -1.35 -7.33
CA VAL A 195 26.46 -0.71 -8.11
C VAL A 195 27.22 0.16 -7.13
N GLY A 196 28.33 -0.38 -6.62
CA GLY A 196 29.32 0.37 -5.83
C GLY A 196 29.17 0.20 -4.32
N MET A 197 29.36 -1.02 -3.82
CA MET A 197 29.73 -1.26 -2.41
C MET A 197 30.88 -2.27 -2.37
N GLU A 198 32.03 -1.87 -2.90
CA GLU A 198 33.28 -2.31 -2.28
C GLU A 198 33.35 -1.60 -0.92
N GLU A 199 33.60 -2.36 0.14
CA GLU A 199 33.67 -1.94 1.55
C GLU A 199 32.34 -1.74 2.31
N LEU A 200 31.66 -2.84 2.62
CA LEU A 200 31.04 -3.01 3.94
C LEU A 200 30.98 -4.49 4.32
N MET A 201 32.14 -5.13 4.24
CA MET A 201 32.38 -6.42 4.87
C MET A 201 32.50 -6.22 6.39
N LEU A 202 31.58 -6.86 7.12
CA LEU A 202 31.80 -7.52 8.40
C LEU A 202 32.96 -6.93 9.25
N LYS A 203 32.68 -5.87 10.00
CA LYS A 203 33.42 -5.64 11.25
C LYS A 203 32.43 -5.31 12.36
N ASP A 204 32.42 -6.24 13.31
CA ASP A 204 31.93 -6.14 14.67
C ASP A 204 30.41 -6.26 14.85
N GLY A 205 30.02 -7.48 15.24
CA GLY A 205 28.66 -7.94 15.50
C GLY A 205 28.01 -7.28 16.71
N SER A 206 27.58 -6.04 16.57
CA SER A 206 26.50 -5.46 17.36
C SER A 206 26.05 -4.14 16.74
N HIS A 207 24.77 -4.07 16.39
CA HIS A 207 24.04 -2.90 15.86
C HIS A 207 24.29 -2.54 14.39
N CYS A 208 23.38 -3.01 13.52
CA CYS A 208 23.14 -2.35 12.24
C CYS A 208 22.14 -1.21 12.48
N ALA A 209 22.65 0.02 12.60
CA ALA A 209 21.81 1.21 12.67
C ALA A 209 21.29 1.53 11.26
N TYR A 210 20.08 1.09 10.94
CA TYR A 210 19.37 1.59 9.76
C TYR A 210 18.87 3.00 10.05
N ARG A 211 19.60 4.00 9.54
CA ARG A 211 19.00 5.30 9.23
C ARG A 211 17.93 5.05 8.16
N GLU A 212 16.73 5.58 8.40
CA GLU A 212 15.64 5.66 7.43
C GLU A 212 16.19 6.11 6.07
N LEU A 213 16.35 5.18 5.12
CA LEU A 213 16.42 5.52 3.71
C LEU A 213 14.97 5.76 3.27
N CYS A 214 14.53 6.99 3.52
CA CYS A 214 13.42 7.58 2.78
C CYS A 214 13.91 7.65 1.32
N VAL A 215 13.50 6.68 0.49
CA VAL A 215 13.62 6.86 -0.95
C VAL A 215 12.56 7.88 -1.31
N ASP A 216 12.99 9.14 -1.35
CA ASP A 216 12.24 10.20 -2.04
C ASP A 216 11.98 9.68 -3.45
N ILE A 217 10.73 9.29 -3.69
CA ILE A 217 10.20 9.17 -5.04
C ILE A 217 10.03 10.63 -5.48
N ASP A 218 11.10 11.23 -5.97
CA ASP A 218 11.04 12.45 -6.76
C ASP A 218 10.23 12.13 -8.02
N LEU A 219 8.91 12.28 -7.88
CA LEU A 219 8.00 12.47 -9.00
C LEU A 219 8.47 13.76 -9.68
N TRP A 220 9.32 13.61 -10.70
CA TRP A 220 9.69 14.70 -11.59
C TRP A 220 8.42 15.41 -12.07
N GLU A 221 8.23 16.63 -11.58
CA GLU A 221 7.35 17.60 -12.20
C GLU A 221 7.84 17.81 -13.63
N CYS A 222 7.06 17.34 -14.61
CA CYS A 222 7.21 17.80 -15.98
C CYS A 222 6.74 19.26 -16.03
N THR A 223 7.62 20.18 -15.67
CA THR A 223 7.50 21.59 -16.03
C THR A 223 7.63 21.73 -17.54
N GLY A 224 6.55 22.20 -18.18
CA GLY A 224 6.60 23.30 -19.14
C GLY A 224 7.05 23.04 -20.59
N SER A 225 6.21 23.59 -21.50
CA SER A 225 6.39 23.95 -22.92
C SER A 225 6.45 22.85 -23.97
#